data_AF-A0A1I3JEU9-F1
#
_entry.id   AF-A0A1I3JEU9-F1
#
_cell.length_a   1.000
_cell.length_b   1.000
_cell.length_c   1.000
_cell.angle_alpha   90.00
_cell.angle_beta   90.00
_cell.angle_gamma   90.00
#
_symmetry.space_group_name_H-M   'P 1'
#
loop_
_entity.id
_entity.type
_entity.pdbx_description
1 polymer ?
#
loop_
_entity_poly.entity_id
_entity_poly.type
_entity_poly.pdbx_seq_one_letter_code
_entity_poly.pdbx_strand_id
1 'polypeptide(L)'
;MTDFDVVTRDHVLSAIAEHDERGVDAFLTVYGFGRTSEFLLHHEDTTYDATAILGVAYKHATGTAASRRRLGNGKHQVAEILQALDFETTYVDTTALAIDPATGEWRDVADVGAEEARDAWAEAARGVLIEVAGRYHALITHKELATQVQNLTGIRTKQMPHYWIGDVLTRVAADCDKRDEPLLAAFCITADGSVSSAYGPAVLTATGTAPDDADDHAAKERLKAHRHFDAADLPEGGGVPALSDKLAATRGRERKIRHQEREIAKCPVCYLQLPATGVCDNCA
;
A
#
# COMPACT_ATOMS: atom_id res chain seq x y z
N MET A 1 27.39 14.71 -15.64
CA MET A 1 26.80 15.91 -15.02
C MET A 1 25.33 15.65 -14.88
N THR A 2 24.92 15.37 -13.67
CA THR A 2 23.55 15.01 -13.33
C THR A 2 22.79 16.29 -13.05
N ASP A 3 21.54 16.37 -13.52
CA ASP A 3 20.63 17.52 -13.37
C ASP A 3 20.46 17.96 -11.89
N PHE A 4 20.84 17.11 -10.93
CA PHE A 4 20.70 17.30 -9.49
C PHE A 4 21.96 17.78 -8.76
N ASP A 5 23.06 18.06 -9.46
CA ASP A 5 24.31 18.58 -8.85
C ASP A 5 24.10 19.97 -8.18
N VAL A 6 22.97 20.63 -8.46
CA VAL A 6 22.53 21.88 -7.83
C VAL A 6 21.95 21.71 -6.42
N VAL A 7 21.59 20.47 -6.03
CA VAL A 7 21.05 20.18 -4.71
C VAL A 7 22.19 20.10 -3.69
N THR A 8 22.02 20.75 -2.55
CA THR A 8 23.00 20.77 -1.46
C THR A 8 22.35 20.21 -0.20
N ARG A 9 23.17 19.94 0.81
CA ARG A 9 22.69 19.46 2.11
C ARG A 9 21.64 20.39 2.73
N ASP A 10 21.84 21.70 2.64
CA ASP A 10 20.91 22.70 3.19
C ASP A 10 19.54 22.68 2.48
N HIS A 11 19.51 22.38 1.19
CA HIS A 11 18.27 22.21 0.44
C HIS A 11 17.49 20.97 0.92
N VAL A 12 18.19 19.88 1.26
CA VAL A 12 17.57 18.67 1.83
C VAL A 12 17.02 18.94 3.22
N LEU A 13 17.77 19.62 4.09
CA LEU A 13 17.29 20.02 5.42
C LEU A 13 16.05 20.94 5.34
N SER A 14 16.04 21.86 4.38
CA SER A 14 14.88 22.74 4.14
C SER A 14 13.64 21.94 3.73
N ALA A 15 13.82 20.91 2.89
CA ALA A 15 12.73 20.02 2.49
C ALA A 15 12.21 19.17 3.66
N ILE A 16 13.10 18.72 4.56
CA ILE A 16 12.73 17.99 5.79
C ILE A 16 11.93 18.92 6.72
N ALA A 17 12.40 20.13 6.98
CA ALA A 17 11.67 21.10 7.80
C ALA A 17 10.29 21.41 7.21
N GLU A 18 10.19 21.58 5.89
CA GLU A 18 8.90 21.78 5.21
C GLU A 18 8.00 20.54 5.30
N HIS A 19 8.56 19.33 5.30
CA HIS A 19 7.81 18.09 5.53
C HIS A 19 7.25 18.05 6.96
N ASP A 20 8.05 18.40 7.96
CA ASP A 20 7.67 18.33 9.37
C ASP A 20 6.63 19.40 9.74
N GLU A 21 6.75 20.61 9.18
CA GLU A 21 5.76 21.68 9.37
C GLU A 21 4.40 21.34 8.75
N ARG A 22 4.39 20.67 7.59
CA ARG A 22 3.16 20.36 6.85
C ARG A 22 2.51 19.05 7.27
N GLY A 23 3.31 18.11 7.74
CA GLY A 23 2.92 16.71 7.91
C GLY A 23 2.91 15.93 6.58
N VAL A 24 3.12 14.62 6.70
CA VAL A 24 3.33 13.66 5.60
C VAL A 24 2.31 13.80 4.47
N ASP A 25 1.01 13.79 4.78
CA ASP A 25 -0.04 13.76 3.76
C ASP A 25 -0.16 15.05 2.96
N ALA A 26 -0.06 16.19 3.65
CA ALA A 26 -0.11 17.49 3.01
C ALA A 26 1.13 17.68 2.14
N PHE A 27 2.30 17.27 2.61
CA PHE A 27 3.55 17.34 1.86
C PHE A 27 3.47 16.52 0.56
N LEU A 28 3.11 15.24 0.66
CA LEU A 28 3.02 14.37 -0.51
C LEU A 28 1.97 14.84 -1.51
N THR A 29 0.80 15.29 -1.03
CA THR A 29 -0.29 15.78 -1.87
C THR A 29 0.10 17.07 -2.62
N VAL A 30 0.71 18.03 -1.93
CA VAL A 30 1.11 19.33 -2.52
C VAL A 30 2.12 19.13 -3.63
N TYR A 31 3.04 18.16 -3.48
CA TYR A 31 4.12 17.92 -4.44
C TYR A 31 3.86 16.75 -5.41
N GLY A 32 2.71 16.10 -5.32
CA GLY A 32 2.32 15.02 -6.23
C GLY A 32 3.14 13.73 -6.05
N PHE A 33 3.63 13.48 -4.84
CA PHE A 33 4.28 12.22 -4.45
C PHE A 33 3.27 11.25 -3.84
N GLY A 34 3.60 9.96 -3.86
CA GLY A 34 2.78 8.91 -3.22
C GLY A 34 3.52 8.32 -2.03
N ARG A 35 2.80 7.71 -1.09
CA ARG A 35 3.29 7.16 0.18
C ARG A 35 4.21 5.91 0.07
N THR A 36 4.73 5.60 -1.11
CA THR A 36 5.47 4.35 -1.36
C THR A 36 6.79 4.69 -2.03
N SER A 37 7.86 4.70 -1.24
CA SER A 37 9.24 4.79 -1.70
C SER A 37 9.96 3.49 -1.45
N GLU A 38 10.80 3.11 -2.41
CA GLU A 38 11.76 2.01 -2.27
C GLU A 38 12.97 2.45 -1.43
N PHE A 39 13.18 3.76 -1.22
CA PHE A 39 14.28 4.31 -0.42
C PHE A 39 13.74 5.21 0.69
N LEU A 40 14.23 4.96 1.90
CA LEU A 40 13.96 5.75 3.08
C LEU A 40 15.19 6.60 3.41
N LEU A 41 14.95 7.86 3.72
CA LEU A 41 15.95 8.79 4.22
C LEU A 41 15.82 8.85 5.74
N HIS A 42 16.93 8.67 6.46
CA HIS A 42 16.98 8.79 7.90
C HIS A 42 17.57 10.15 8.27
N HIS A 43 16.87 10.89 9.13
CA HIS A 43 17.37 12.12 9.70
C HIS A 43 16.86 12.25 11.13
N GLU A 44 17.81 12.35 12.08
CA GLU A 44 17.53 12.23 13.51
C GLU A 44 16.76 10.92 13.81
N ASP A 45 15.71 10.97 14.63
CA ASP A 45 14.90 9.80 14.97
C ASP A 45 13.72 9.58 14.00
N THR A 46 13.71 10.27 12.85
CA THR A 46 12.59 10.24 11.90
C THR A 46 13.02 9.70 10.53
N THR A 47 12.08 9.04 9.86
CA THR A 47 12.29 8.43 8.55
C THR A 47 11.36 9.04 7.50
N TYR A 48 11.90 9.32 6.31
CA TYR A 48 11.25 10.09 5.26
C TYR A 48 11.29 9.35 3.91
N ASP A 49 10.36 9.67 2.99
CA ASP A 49 10.41 9.20 1.60
C ASP A 49 11.56 9.93 0.87
N ALA A 50 12.63 9.20 0.55
CA ALA A 50 13.83 9.78 -0.04
C ALA A 50 13.56 10.44 -1.41
N THR A 51 12.62 9.90 -2.19
CA THR A 51 12.25 10.46 -3.50
C THR A 51 11.49 11.77 -3.34
N ALA A 52 10.56 11.83 -2.40
CA ALA A 52 9.78 13.03 -2.13
C ALA A 52 10.67 14.15 -1.57
N ILE A 53 11.54 13.82 -0.60
CA ILE A 53 12.47 14.78 -0.01
C ILE A 53 13.43 15.32 -1.07
N LEU A 54 14.05 14.48 -1.91
CA LEU A 54 14.96 14.96 -2.94
C LEU A 54 14.25 15.84 -3.99
N GLY A 55 13.01 15.49 -4.35
CA GLY A 55 12.22 16.28 -5.31
C GLY A 55 11.86 17.68 -4.80
N VAL A 56 11.63 17.83 -3.50
CA VAL A 56 11.40 19.12 -2.85
C VAL A 56 12.72 19.84 -2.53
N ALA A 57 13.79 19.13 -2.20
CA ALA A 57 15.12 19.74 -2.08
C ALA A 57 15.53 20.42 -3.40
N TYR A 58 15.22 19.79 -4.53
CA TYR A 58 15.40 20.39 -5.85
C TYR A 58 14.57 21.67 -6.07
N LYS A 59 13.37 21.77 -5.46
CA LYS A 59 12.59 23.02 -5.43
C LYS A 59 13.34 24.11 -4.68
N HIS A 60 13.92 23.81 -3.52
CA HIS A 60 14.71 24.80 -2.77
C HIS A 60 15.93 25.28 -3.56
N ALA A 61 16.52 24.40 -4.38
CA ALA A 61 17.64 24.74 -5.25
C ALA A 61 17.25 25.56 -6.50
N THR A 62 16.08 25.31 -7.09
CA THR A 62 15.74 25.80 -8.46
C THR A 62 14.43 26.58 -8.56
N GLY A 63 13.66 26.67 -7.46
CA GLY A 63 12.34 27.27 -7.39
C GLY A 63 11.18 26.36 -7.82
N THR A 64 11.44 25.20 -8.41
CA THR A 64 10.39 24.26 -8.87
C THR A 64 10.68 22.83 -8.42
N ALA A 65 9.70 22.15 -7.82
CA ALA A 65 9.87 20.76 -7.39
C ALA A 65 10.04 19.81 -8.58
N ALA A 66 10.96 18.85 -8.45
CA ALA A 66 11.11 17.80 -9.45
C ALA A 66 9.96 16.79 -9.30
N SER A 67 9.28 16.46 -10.39
CA SER A 67 8.20 15.46 -10.35
C SER A 67 8.74 14.04 -10.17
N ARG A 68 7.91 13.14 -9.63
CA ARG A 68 8.21 11.71 -9.50
C ARG A 68 8.64 11.07 -10.83
N ARG A 69 8.03 11.46 -11.95
CA ARG A 69 8.41 10.96 -13.29
C ARG A 69 9.83 11.39 -13.70
N ARG A 70 10.26 12.57 -13.26
CA ARG A 70 11.62 13.08 -13.51
C ARG A 70 12.67 12.31 -12.72
N LEU A 71 12.34 11.94 -11.49
CA LEU A 71 13.18 11.13 -10.59
C LEU A 71 13.14 9.63 -10.91
N GLY A 72 12.07 9.14 -11.55
CA GLY A 72 11.78 7.72 -11.75
C GLY A 72 12.68 6.96 -12.73
N ASN A 73 13.52 7.64 -13.51
CA ASN A 73 14.46 6.99 -14.44
C ASN A 73 15.85 6.69 -13.82
N GLY A 74 16.06 7.03 -12.54
CA GLY A 74 17.32 6.84 -11.83
C GLY A 74 17.09 6.51 -10.35
N LYS A 75 16.43 5.39 -10.04
CA LYS A 75 16.04 5.06 -8.66
C LYS A 75 17.23 4.94 -7.69
N HIS A 76 18.33 4.32 -8.12
CA HIS A 76 19.58 4.27 -7.34
C HIS A 76 20.27 5.64 -7.22
N GLN A 77 20.03 6.53 -8.19
CA GLN A 77 20.60 7.87 -8.20
C GLN A 77 20.05 8.75 -7.08
N VAL A 78 18.81 8.52 -6.62
CA VAL A 78 18.23 9.25 -5.48
C VAL A 78 19.02 8.99 -4.19
N ALA A 79 19.30 7.71 -3.90
CA ALA A 79 20.07 7.33 -2.72
C ALA A 79 21.53 7.81 -2.83
N GLU A 80 22.18 7.64 -3.98
CA GLU A 80 23.55 8.10 -4.22
C GLU A 80 23.71 9.61 -3.98
N ILE A 81 22.76 10.42 -4.46
CA ILE A 81 22.79 11.88 -4.25
C ILE A 81 22.67 12.22 -2.77
N LEU A 82 21.73 11.61 -2.06
CA LEU A 82 21.50 11.89 -0.64
C LEU A 82 22.68 11.41 0.23
N GLN A 83 23.25 10.24 -0.09
CA GLN A 83 24.46 9.73 0.57
C GLN A 83 25.69 10.63 0.33
N ALA A 84 25.86 11.14 -0.89
CA ALA A 84 26.92 12.09 -1.20
C ALA A 84 26.76 13.44 -0.47
N LEU A 85 25.58 13.72 0.08
CA LEU A 85 25.28 14.89 0.92
C LEU A 85 25.29 14.56 2.42
N ASP A 86 25.92 13.44 2.81
CA ASP A 86 26.06 12.96 4.18
C ASP A 86 24.73 12.65 4.88
N PHE A 87 23.75 12.12 4.13
CA PHE A 87 22.55 11.54 4.73
C PHE A 87 22.58 10.01 4.69
N GLU A 88 22.06 9.40 5.76
CA GLU A 88 21.82 7.98 5.81
C GLU A 88 20.54 7.64 5.05
N THR A 89 20.64 6.73 4.09
CA THR A 89 19.47 6.22 3.38
C THR A 89 19.42 4.72 3.52
N THR A 90 18.30 4.19 3.99
CA THR A 90 18.03 2.76 3.95
C THR A 90 17.24 2.45 2.71
N TYR A 91 17.74 1.50 1.95
CA TYR A 91 16.98 0.93 0.87
C TYR A 91 16.00 -0.08 1.44
N VAL A 92 14.70 0.12 1.20
CA VAL A 92 13.66 -0.87 1.48
C VAL A 92 13.48 -1.72 0.22
N ASP A 93 14.50 -2.53 -0.02
CA ASP A 93 14.46 -3.98 -0.06
C ASP A 93 13.21 -4.77 -0.51
N THR A 94 12.23 -4.28 -1.29
CA THR A 94 11.12 -5.15 -1.77
C THR A 94 11.47 -6.03 -2.99
N THR A 95 12.61 -5.80 -3.62
CA THR A 95 13.17 -6.40 -4.84
C THR A 95 14.54 -7.14 -4.73
N ALA A 96 15.48 -6.86 -3.82
CA ALA A 96 16.78 -7.58 -3.63
C ALA A 96 16.65 -8.88 -2.84
N LEU A 97 15.44 -9.36 -2.62
CA LEU A 97 15.28 -10.81 -2.51
C LEU A 97 15.61 -11.52 -3.85
N ALA A 98 15.85 -10.82 -4.97
CA ALA A 98 15.90 -11.38 -6.33
C ALA A 98 17.27 -11.45 -7.05
N ILE A 99 18.42 -11.49 -6.36
CA ILE A 99 19.70 -11.78 -7.04
C ILE A 99 19.89 -13.30 -7.15
N ASP A 100 19.77 -13.99 -6.02
CA ASP A 100 19.72 -15.45 -5.93
C ASP A 100 18.54 -15.84 -5.05
N PRO A 101 17.86 -16.96 -5.34
CA PRO A 101 16.81 -17.42 -4.45
C PRO A 101 17.42 -17.80 -3.10
N ALA A 102 16.65 -17.74 -2.02
CA ALA A 102 17.15 -18.10 -0.69
C ALA A 102 17.72 -19.53 -0.63
N THR A 103 17.30 -20.39 -1.55
CA THR A 103 17.75 -21.77 -1.76
C THR A 103 19.07 -21.89 -2.52
N GLY A 104 19.58 -20.81 -3.13
CA GLY A 104 20.78 -20.79 -3.98
C GLY A 104 20.59 -21.33 -5.40
N GLU A 105 19.43 -21.90 -5.74
CA GLU A 105 19.10 -22.38 -7.10
C GLU A 105 17.65 -22.11 -7.47
N TRP A 106 17.43 -21.69 -8.73
CA TRP A 106 16.13 -21.48 -9.32
C TRP A 106 15.56 -22.74 -9.97
N ARG A 107 14.33 -23.11 -9.63
CA ARG A 107 13.55 -24.19 -10.27
C ARG A 107 12.32 -23.61 -10.95
N ASP A 108 11.99 -24.06 -12.16
CA ASP A 108 10.78 -23.60 -12.86
C ASP A 108 9.55 -24.36 -12.35
N VAL A 109 8.39 -23.69 -12.30
CA VAL A 109 7.11 -24.35 -11.97
C VAL A 109 6.81 -25.54 -12.88
N ALA A 110 7.26 -25.52 -14.14
CA ALA A 110 7.11 -26.66 -15.04
C ALA A 110 7.83 -27.92 -14.54
N ASP A 111 8.95 -27.76 -13.81
CA ASP A 111 9.75 -28.86 -13.28
C ASP A 111 9.24 -29.33 -11.90
N VAL A 112 8.79 -28.39 -11.06
CA VAL A 112 8.29 -28.67 -9.71
C VAL A 112 6.84 -29.15 -9.70
N GLY A 113 6.03 -28.69 -10.66
CA GLY A 113 4.59 -28.90 -10.68
C GLY A 113 3.82 -27.77 -10.01
N ALA A 114 2.65 -27.43 -10.58
CA ALA A 114 1.90 -26.24 -10.20
C ALA A 114 1.33 -26.31 -8.77
N GLU A 115 0.87 -27.47 -8.32
CA GLU A 115 0.31 -27.60 -6.96
C GLU A 115 1.40 -27.48 -5.89
N GLU A 116 2.51 -28.21 -6.06
CA GLU A 116 3.65 -28.13 -5.14
C GLU A 116 4.24 -26.72 -5.09
N ALA A 117 4.34 -26.04 -6.24
CA ALA A 117 4.77 -24.64 -6.28
C ALA A 117 3.85 -23.71 -5.49
N ARG A 118 2.52 -23.90 -5.60
CA ARG A 118 1.54 -23.07 -4.89
C ARG A 118 1.54 -23.33 -3.39
N ASP A 119 1.71 -24.57 -2.96
CA ASP A 119 1.86 -24.90 -1.54
C ASP A 119 3.12 -24.26 -0.95
N ALA A 120 4.26 -24.40 -1.63
CA ALA A 120 5.51 -23.77 -1.20
C ALA A 120 5.40 -22.24 -1.16
N TRP A 121 4.79 -21.61 -2.17
CA TRP A 121 4.57 -20.17 -2.16
C TRP A 121 3.58 -19.73 -1.08
N ALA A 122 2.57 -20.54 -0.73
CA ALA A 122 1.63 -20.22 0.34
C ALA A 122 2.30 -20.26 1.71
N GLU A 123 3.15 -21.25 1.97
CA GLU A 123 3.94 -21.31 3.20
C GLU A 123 4.86 -20.09 3.33
N ALA A 124 5.59 -19.74 2.27
CA ALA A 124 6.43 -18.55 2.25
C ALA A 124 5.60 -17.25 2.37
N ALA A 125 4.46 -17.16 1.69
CA ALA A 125 3.58 -16.00 1.73
C ALA A 125 3.10 -15.71 3.15
N ARG A 126 2.77 -16.75 3.94
CA ARG A 126 2.35 -16.57 5.33
C ARG A 126 3.43 -15.85 6.14
N GLY A 127 4.69 -16.27 6.03
CA GLY A 127 5.82 -15.62 6.71
C GLY A 127 5.93 -14.14 6.35
N VAL A 128 5.92 -13.83 5.05
CA VAL A 128 5.95 -12.45 4.55
C VAL A 128 4.79 -11.62 5.10
N LEU A 129 3.57 -12.17 5.10
CA LEU A 129 2.39 -11.43 5.54
C LEU A 129 2.39 -11.19 7.06
N ILE A 130 3.02 -12.05 7.87
CA ILE A 130 3.25 -11.79 9.30
C ILE A 130 4.20 -10.61 9.49
N GLU A 131 5.29 -10.54 8.72
CA GLU A 131 6.21 -9.39 8.77
C GLU A 131 5.54 -8.08 8.36
N VAL A 132 4.61 -8.13 7.39
CA VAL A 132 3.77 -6.98 7.03
C VAL A 132 2.80 -6.63 8.17
N ALA A 133 2.17 -7.64 8.78
CA ALA A 133 1.28 -7.43 9.92
C ALA A 133 2.00 -6.83 11.14
N GLY A 134 3.31 -7.06 11.28
CA GLY A 134 4.14 -6.46 12.32
C GLY A 134 4.38 -4.95 12.18
N ARG A 135 3.88 -4.29 11.15
CA ARG A 135 4.03 -2.84 10.93
C ARG A 135 2.68 -2.18 10.73
N TYR A 136 2.28 -1.29 11.63
CA TYR A 136 0.93 -0.70 11.62
C TYR A 136 0.63 0.00 10.28
N HIS A 137 -0.55 -0.30 9.70
CA HIS A 137 -0.99 0.17 8.38
C HIS A 137 -0.14 -0.26 7.17
N ALA A 138 0.87 -1.12 7.34
CA ALA A 138 1.62 -1.64 6.21
C ALA A 138 0.75 -2.54 5.32
N LEU A 139 1.04 -2.52 4.02
CA LEU A 139 0.40 -3.34 3.00
C LEU A 139 1.44 -3.86 2.02
N ILE A 140 1.10 -4.94 1.33
CA ILE A 140 1.93 -5.49 0.26
C ILE A 140 1.08 -5.64 -1.00
N THR A 141 1.67 -5.37 -2.16
CA THR A 141 0.99 -5.56 -3.44
C THR A 141 1.14 -7.00 -3.93
N HIS A 142 0.25 -7.42 -4.82
CA HIS A 142 0.38 -8.70 -5.54
C HIS A 142 1.76 -8.90 -6.16
N LYS A 143 2.35 -7.82 -6.72
CA LYS A 143 3.65 -7.89 -7.38
C LYS A 143 4.76 -8.15 -6.37
N GLU A 144 4.76 -7.41 -5.26
CA GLU A 144 5.77 -7.57 -4.21
C GLU A 144 5.67 -8.95 -3.58
N LEU A 145 4.47 -9.39 -3.18
CA LEU A 145 4.29 -10.73 -2.60
C LEU A 145 4.74 -11.82 -3.58
N ALA A 146 4.35 -11.72 -4.85
CA ALA A 146 4.74 -12.69 -5.87
C ALA A 146 6.26 -12.76 -6.10
N THR A 147 6.95 -11.63 -6.03
CA THR A 147 8.41 -11.59 -6.10
C THR A 147 9.02 -12.25 -4.86
N GLN A 148 8.57 -11.87 -3.66
CA GLN A 148 9.13 -12.39 -2.41
C GLN A 148 8.96 -13.91 -2.28
N VAL A 149 7.78 -14.45 -2.56
CA VAL A 149 7.55 -15.90 -2.42
C VAL A 149 8.34 -16.72 -3.43
N GLN A 150 8.52 -16.23 -4.66
CA GLN A 150 9.37 -16.92 -5.65
C GLN A 150 10.82 -16.92 -5.21
N ASN A 151 11.31 -15.80 -4.67
CA ASN A 151 12.66 -15.68 -4.16
C ASN A 151 12.92 -16.58 -2.94
N LEU A 152 12.00 -16.57 -1.97
CA LEU A 152 12.12 -17.37 -0.74
C LEU A 152 12.08 -18.87 -1.02
N THR A 153 11.27 -19.32 -1.99
CA THR A 153 11.17 -20.76 -2.32
C THR A 153 12.16 -21.22 -3.39
N GLY A 154 12.74 -20.29 -4.15
CA GLY A 154 13.51 -20.58 -5.36
C GLY A 154 12.68 -21.18 -6.49
N ILE A 155 11.36 -21.09 -6.44
CA ILE A 155 10.46 -21.59 -7.49
C ILE A 155 9.98 -20.39 -8.30
N ARG A 156 10.25 -20.37 -9.60
CA ARG A 156 9.89 -19.26 -10.51
C ARG A 156 8.87 -19.65 -11.57
N THR A 157 8.08 -18.66 -11.99
CA THR A 157 7.17 -18.80 -13.13
C THR A 157 7.24 -17.58 -14.06
N LYS A 158 6.95 -17.80 -15.34
CA LYS A 158 6.76 -16.73 -16.32
C LYS A 158 5.33 -16.20 -16.34
N GLN A 159 4.38 -16.86 -15.65
CA GLN A 159 3.00 -16.40 -15.58
C GLN A 159 2.88 -15.12 -14.75
N MET A 160 2.02 -14.21 -15.20
CA MET A 160 1.74 -12.98 -14.47
C MET A 160 1.12 -13.28 -13.09
N PRO A 161 1.50 -12.55 -12.02
CA PRO A 161 1.06 -12.81 -10.64
C PRO A 161 -0.44 -12.98 -10.44
N HIS A 162 -1.26 -12.20 -11.13
CA HIS A 162 -2.71 -12.22 -10.94
C HIS A 162 -3.37 -13.56 -11.30
N TYR A 163 -2.70 -14.43 -12.05
CA TYR A 163 -3.21 -15.77 -12.37
C TYR A 163 -3.04 -16.80 -11.27
N TRP A 164 -2.14 -16.58 -10.31
CA TRP A 164 -1.79 -17.61 -9.32
C TRP A 164 -1.75 -17.11 -7.88
N ILE A 165 -1.51 -15.81 -7.66
CA ILE A 165 -1.42 -15.24 -6.30
C ILE A 165 -2.74 -15.37 -5.53
N GLY A 166 -3.88 -15.36 -6.23
CA GLY A 166 -5.19 -15.55 -5.61
C GLY A 166 -5.36 -16.94 -4.97
N ASP A 167 -4.84 -17.99 -5.61
CA ASP A 167 -4.85 -19.35 -5.05
C ASP A 167 -3.91 -19.42 -3.84
N VAL A 168 -2.69 -18.88 -3.97
CA VAL A 168 -1.74 -18.77 -2.85
C VAL A 168 -2.37 -18.07 -1.63
N LEU A 169 -3.04 -16.93 -1.84
CA LEU A 169 -3.74 -16.20 -0.77
C LEU A 169 -4.93 -16.98 -0.20
N THR A 170 -5.63 -17.77 -1.02
CA THR A 170 -6.72 -18.64 -0.55
C THR A 170 -6.18 -19.74 0.36
N ARG A 171 -5.03 -20.33 0.03
CA ARG A 171 -4.34 -21.32 0.87
C ARG A 171 -3.86 -20.70 2.18
N VAL A 172 -3.30 -19.49 2.14
CA VAL A 172 -2.91 -18.75 3.35
C VAL A 172 -4.12 -18.48 4.24
N ALA A 173 -5.25 -18.04 3.67
CA ALA A 173 -6.48 -17.80 4.43
C ALA A 173 -6.99 -19.08 5.13
N ALA A 174 -6.96 -20.22 4.43
CA ALA A 174 -7.31 -21.51 5.02
C ALA A 174 -6.32 -21.98 6.11
N ASP A 175 -5.03 -21.65 6.00
CA ASP A 175 -4.05 -21.94 7.04
C ASP A 175 -4.23 -21.04 8.28
N CYS A 176 -4.56 -19.76 8.09
CA CYS A 176 -4.89 -18.85 9.20
C CYS A 176 -6.10 -19.36 9.99
N ASP A 177 -7.16 -19.77 9.29
CA ASP A 177 -8.37 -20.33 9.90
C ASP A 177 -8.08 -21.57 10.75
N LYS A 178 -7.29 -22.52 10.21
CA LYS A 178 -6.85 -23.72 10.95
C LYS A 178 -6.05 -23.40 12.21
N ARG A 179 -5.38 -22.24 12.24
CA ARG A 179 -4.55 -21.77 13.36
C ARG A 179 -5.31 -20.86 14.33
N ASP A 180 -6.58 -20.56 14.06
CA ASP A 180 -7.37 -19.57 14.81
C ASP A 180 -6.69 -18.17 14.79
N GLU A 181 -6.12 -17.80 13.65
CA GLU A 181 -5.41 -16.53 13.42
C GLU A 181 -6.23 -15.58 12.53
N PRO A 182 -6.03 -14.25 12.66
CA PRO A 182 -6.60 -13.28 11.72
C PRO A 182 -6.18 -13.56 10.27
N LEU A 183 -7.06 -13.27 9.31
CA LEU A 183 -6.81 -13.60 7.90
C LEU A 183 -5.72 -12.71 7.28
N LEU A 184 -4.50 -13.23 7.26
CA LEU A 184 -3.32 -12.55 6.70
C LEU A 184 -3.45 -12.19 5.22
N ALA A 185 -4.29 -12.91 4.46
CA ALA A 185 -4.59 -12.58 3.07
C ALA A 185 -5.16 -11.15 2.89
N ALA A 186 -5.67 -10.53 3.96
CA ALA A 186 -6.18 -9.16 3.98
C ALA A 186 -5.11 -8.07 3.74
N PHE A 187 -3.81 -8.39 3.89
CA PHE A 187 -2.72 -7.43 3.67
C PHE A 187 -2.31 -7.27 2.21
N CYS A 188 -2.69 -8.23 1.35
CA CYS A 188 -2.29 -8.24 -0.04
C CYS A 188 -3.31 -7.50 -0.91
N ILE A 189 -2.86 -6.46 -1.60
CA ILE A 189 -3.71 -5.58 -2.41
C ILE A 189 -3.37 -5.62 -3.90
N THR A 190 -4.39 -5.37 -4.71
CA THR A 190 -4.26 -5.11 -6.15
C THR A 190 -3.72 -3.71 -6.40
N ALA A 191 -3.39 -3.41 -7.66
CA ALA A 191 -2.77 -2.13 -8.03
C ALA A 191 -3.68 -0.91 -7.77
N ASP A 192 -5.00 -1.09 -7.68
CA ASP A 192 -5.98 -0.08 -7.32
C ASP A 192 -6.15 0.10 -5.80
N GLY A 193 -5.52 -0.76 -4.99
CA GLY A 193 -5.55 -0.71 -3.53
C GLY A 193 -6.69 -1.50 -2.88
N SER A 194 -7.46 -2.25 -3.67
CA SER A 194 -8.48 -3.18 -3.17
C SER A 194 -7.87 -4.55 -2.84
N VAL A 195 -8.58 -5.40 -2.11
CA VAL A 195 -8.26 -6.83 -2.04
C VAL A 195 -8.62 -7.54 -3.35
N SER A 196 -7.95 -8.66 -3.63
CA SER A 196 -8.26 -9.42 -4.84
C SER A 196 -9.71 -9.94 -4.85
N SER A 197 -10.26 -10.18 -6.05
CA SER A 197 -11.58 -10.80 -6.21
C SER A 197 -11.68 -12.20 -5.60
N ALA A 198 -10.55 -12.87 -5.35
CA ALA A 198 -10.50 -14.15 -4.66
C ALA A 198 -10.68 -14.04 -3.14
N TYR A 199 -10.54 -12.83 -2.56
CA TYR A 199 -10.59 -12.63 -1.11
C TYR A 199 -11.96 -12.97 -0.50
N GLY A 200 -13.05 -12.45 -1.05
CA GLY A 200 -14.41 -12.74 -0.55
C GLY A 200 -14.73 -14.25 -0.51
N PRO A 201 -14.52 -15.00 -1.61
CA PRO A 201 -14.63 -16.46 -1.63
C PRO A 201 -13.73 -17.17 -0.62
N ALA A 202 -12.50 -16.70 -0.41
CA ALA A 202 -11.60 -17.25 0.61
C ALA A 202 -12.12 -17.01 2.04
N VAL A 203 -12.66 -15.83 2.33
CA VAL A 203 -13.31 -15.51 3.62
C VAL A 203 -14.53 -16.40 3.85
N LEU A 204 -15.37 -16.60 2.83
CA LEU A 204 -16.53 -17.50 2.93
C LEU A 204 -16.11 -18.94 3.23
N THR A 205 -15.01 -19.39 2.60
CA THR A 205 -14.51 -20.75 2.78
C THR A 205 -13.92 -20.95 4.18
N ALA A 206 -13.18 -19.97 4.69
CA ALA A 206 -12.60 -20.00 6.04
C ALA A 206 -13.68 -19.87 7.13
N THR A 207 -14.49 -18.81 7.05
CA THR A 207 -15.37 -18.40 8.16
C THR A 207 -16.82 -18.86 8.04
N GLY A 208 -17.18 -19.47 6.90
CA GLY A 208 -18.56 -19.85 6.57
C GLY A 208 -19.48 -18.69 6.19
N THR A 209 -19.00 -17.43 6.22
CA THR A 209 -19.81 -16.23 5.91
C THR A 209 -19.10 -15.36 4.89
N ALA A 210 -19.81 -14.95 3.82
CA ALA A 210 -19.27 -14.02 2.85
C ALA A 210 -19.32 -12.58 3.39
N PRO A 211 -18.28 -11.76 3.19
CA PRO A 211 -18.32 -10.36 3.59
C PRO A 211 -19.22 -9.55 2.67
N ASP A 212 -20.01 -8.62 3.23
CA ASP A 212 -20.81 -7.66 2.45
C ASP A 212 -19.93 -6.75 1.59
N ASP A 213 -18.82 -6.27 2.17
CA ASP A 213 -17.77 -5.51 1.50
C ASP A 213 -16.41 -6.12 1.84
N ALA A 214 -15.72 -6.61 0.81
CA ALA A 214 -14.45 -7.32 0.93
C ALA A 214 -13.33 -6.43 1.50
N ASP A 215 -13.29 -5.15 1.13
CA ASP A 215 -12.24 -4.23 1.56
C ASP A 215 -12.44 -3.77 3.02
N ASP A 216 -13.68 -3.51 3.40
CA ASP A 216 -14.03 -3.17 4.78
C ASP A 216 -13.81 -4.37 5.71
N HIS A 217 -14.11 -5.59 5.24
CA HIS A 217 -13.75 -6.81 5.96
C HIS A 217 -12.23 -6.93 6.12
N ALA A 218 -11.48 -6.75 5.03
CA ALA A 218 -10.02 -6.80 5.06
C ALA A 218 -9.40 -5.72 5.96
N ALA A 219 -9.98 -4.52 6.04
CA ALA A 219 -9.56 -3.48 6.98
C ALA A 219 -9.69 -3.95 8.45
N LYS A 220 -10.79 -4.64 8.78
CA LYS A 220 -11.01 -5.20 10.13
C LYS A 220 -10.06 -6.34 10.43
N GLU A 221 -9.85 -7.26 9.48
CA GLU A 221 -8.90 -8.37 9.61
C GLU A 221 -7.46 -7.87 9.79
N ARG A 222 -7.03 -6.84 9.04
CA ARG A 222 -5.71 -6.21 9.22
C ARG A 222 -5.54 -5.64 10.63
N LEU A 223 -6.55 -4.97 11.18
CA LEU A 223 -6.48 -4.47 12.55
C LEU A 223 -6.37 -5.61 13.57
N LYS A 224 -7.15 -6.68 13.39
CA LYS A 224 -7.04 -7.88 14.24
C LYS A 224 -5.63 -8.47 14.16
N ALA A 225 -5.07 -8.58 12.96
CA ALA A 225 -3.73 -9.10 12.74
C ALA A 225 -2.65 -8.20 13.37
N HIS A 226 -2.72 -6.88 13.22
CA HIS A 226 -1.80 -5.96 13.88
C HIS A 226 -1.80 -6.13 15.41
N ARG A 227 -2.97 -6.37 16.00
CA ARG A 227 -3.09 -6.64 17.45
C ARG A 227 -2.58 -8.04 17.81
N HIS A 228 -2.81 -9.03 16.95
CA HIS A 228 -2.43 -10.42 17.19
C HIS A 228 -0.92 -10.63 17.08
N PHE A 229 -0.26 -9.94 16.16
CA PHE A 229 1.18 -10.03 15.90
C PHE A 229 1.98 -8.85 16.50
N ASP A 230 1.42 -8.13 17.46
CA ASP A 230 2.07 -7.04 18.20
C ASP A 230 2.79 -6.04 17.29
N ALA A 231 2.04 -5.45 16.35
CA ALA A 231 2.59 -4.53 15.37
C ALA A 231 3.35 -3.35 16.01
N ALA A 232 4.53 -3.05 15.49
CA ALA A 232 5.24 -1.81 15.77
C ALA A 232 4.36 -0.61 15.42
N ASP A 233 4.50 0.45 16.21
CA ASP A 233 3.79 1.72 16.05
C ASP A 233 2.26 1.63 16.16
N LEU A 234 1.73 0.56 16.78
CA LEU A 234 0.32 0.47 17.10
C LEU A 234 -0.05 1.54 18.16
N PRO A 235 -1.06 2.40 17.92
CA PRO A 235 -1.45 3.42 18.88
C PRO A 235 -1.94 2.82 20.21
N GLU A 236 -1.81 3.54 21.33
CA GLU A 236 -2.27 3.08 22.67
C GLU A 236 -3.75 2.63 22.69
N GLY A 237 -4.59 3.20 21.82
CA GLY A 237 -5.99 2.80 21.63
C GLY A 237 -6.19 1.50 20.83
N GLY A 238 -5.12 0.79 20.47
CA GLY A 238 -5.13 -0.44 19.69
C GLY A 238 -5.46 -0.24 18.21
N GLY A 239 -5.36 0.97 17.66
CA GLY A 239 -5.57 1.30 16.25
C GLY A 239 -7.02 1.22 15.75
N VAL A 240 -7.23 1.59 14.49
CA VAL A 240 -8.53 1.59 13.80
C VAL A 240 -8.46 0.86 12.46
N PRO A 241 -9.56 0.22 11.99
CA PRO A 241 -9.57 -0.40 10.68
C PRO A 241 -9.43 0.68 9.61
N ALA A 242 -8.51 0.49 8.67
CA ALA A 242 -8.26 1.43 7.58
C ALA A 242 -8.24 0.73 6.21
N LEU A 243 -8.85 1.37 5.23
CA LEU A 243 -8.67 1.02 3.81
C LEU A 243 -7.26 1.43 3.36
N SER A 244 -6.82 0.92 2.20
CA SER A 244 -5.61 1.50 1.59
C SER A 244 -5.86 2.97 1.22
N ASP A 245 -4.82 3.80 1.26
CA ASP A 245 -4.97 5.23 0.97
C ASP A 245 -5.56 5.49 -0.41
N LYS A 246 -5.14 4.69 -1.39
CA LYS A 246 -5.63 4.79 -2.77
C LYS A 246 -7.12 4.45 -2.87
N LEU A 247 -7.56 3.39 -2.20
CA LEU A 247 -8.96 2.99 -2.20
C LEU A 247 -9.82 3.98 -1.41
N ALA A 248 -9.36 4.41 -0.24
CA ALA A 248 -10.04 5.41 0.60
C ALA A 248 -10.24 6.72 -0.17
N ALA A 249 -9.19 7.20 -0.86
CA ALA A 249 -9.27 8.40 -1.70
C ALA A 249 -10.25 8.21 -2.87
N THR A 250 -10.29 7.02 -3.47
CA THR A 250 -11.18 6.69 -4.59
C THR A 250 -12.64 6.66 -4.15
N ARG A 251 -12.98 5.89 -3.12
CA ARG A 251 -14.34 5.85 -2.53
C ARG A 251 -14.76 7.23 -2.02
N GLY A 252 -13.83 8.00 -1.45
CA GLY A 252 -14.07 9.37 -1.02
C GLY A 252 -14.45 10.32 -2.16
N ARG A 253 -13.79 10.22 -3.31
CA ARG A 253 -14.15 10.99 -4.52
C ARG A 253 -15.51 10.58 -5.07
N GLU A 254 -15.78 9.29 -5.19
CA GLU A 254 -17.07 8.76 -5.67
C GLU A 254 -18.23 9.19 -4.78
N ARG A 255 -18.04 9.17 -3.46
CA ARG A 255 -19.04 9.66 -2.50
C ARG A 255 -19.34 11.14 -2.70
N LYS A 256 -18.33 11.97 -2.97
CA LYS A 256 -18.50 13.40 -3.25
C LYS A 256 -19.26 13.62 -4.56
N ILE A 257 -18.91 12.89 -5.62
CA ILE A 257 -19.60 12.96 -6.92
C ILE A 257 -21.08 12.57 -6.75
N ARG A 258 -21.36 11.42 -6.12
CA ARG A 258 -22.74 10.94 -5.86
C ARG A 258 -23.54 11.94 -5.02
N HIS A 259 -22.90 12.64 -4.09
CA HIS A 259 -23.54 13.69 -3.31
C HIS A 259 -23.89 14.93 -4.16
N GLN A 260 -23.00 15.32 -5.07
CA GLN A 260 -23.22 16.45 -6.00
C GLN A 260 -24.29 16.13 -7.06
N GLU A 261 -24.31 14.90 -7.56
CA GLU A 261 -25.27 14.42 -8.56
C GLU A 261 -26.63 14.05 -7.97
N ARG A 262 -26.79 14.08 -6.64
CA ARG A 262 -28.04 13.73 -5.99
C ARG A 262 -29.14 14.66 -6.48
N GLU A 263 -30.10 14.11 -7.21
CA GLU A 263 -31.26 14.85 -7.66
C GLU A 263 -31.98 15.45 -6.46
N ILE A 264 -32.06 16.77 -6.47
CA ILE A 264 -32.82 17.52 -5.49
C ILE A 264 -34.29 17.34 -5.83
N ALA A 265 -35.01 16.59 -5.02
CA ALA A 265 -36.46 16.46 -5.15
C ALA A 265 -37.09 17.87 -5.09
N LYS A 266 -37.92 18.19 -6.07
CA LYS A 266 -38.63 19.48 -6.16
C LYS A 266 -40.12 19.23 -6.07
N CYS A 267 -40.84 20.17 -5.45
CA CYS A 267 -42.29 20.14 -5.39
C CYS A 267 -42.85 20.20 -6.82
N PRO A 268 -43.78 19.30 -7.21
CA PRO A 268 -44.35 19.33 -8.56
C PRO A 268 -45.28 20.53 -8.81
N VAL A 269 -45.68 21.24 -7.74
CA VAL A 269 -46.61 22.38 -7.82
C VAL A 269 -45.86 23.71 -7.88
N CYS A 270 -44.98 23.98 -6.91
CA CYS A 270 -44.26 25.25 -6.82
C CYS A 270 -42.77 25.18 -7.17
N TYR A 271 -42.26 24.00 -7.53
CA TYR A 271 -40.87 23.74 -7.95
C TYR A 271 -39.78 24.09 -6.93
N LEU A 272 -40.14 24.44 -5.69
CA LEU A 272 -39.20 24.57 -4.58
C LEU A 272 -38.61 23.21 -4.20
N GLN A 273 -37.36 23.20 -3.75
CA GLN A 273 -36.71 22.01 -3.22
C GLN A 273 -37.50 21.46 -2.03
N LEU A 274 -37.80 20.16 -2.07
CA LEU A 274 -38.46 19.45 -0.99
C LEU A 274 -37.46 19.20 0.16
N PRO A 275 -37.91 19.36 1.43
CA PRO A 275 -37.15 18.91 2.58
C PRO A 275 -37.05 17.37 2.61
N ALA A 276 -36.23 16.84 3.52
CA ALA A 276 -36.01 15.39 3.64
C ALA A 276 -37.29 14.58 3.93
N THR A 277 -38.34 15.23 4.43
CA THR A 277 -39.67 14.64 4.67
C THR A 277 -40.45 14.37 3.38
N GLY A 278 -40.05 14.95 2.25
CA GLY A 278 -40.74 14.83 0.97
C GLY A 278 -42.03 15.64 0.84
N VAL A 279 -42.39 16.42 1.87
CA VAL A 279 -43.60 17.26 1.90
C VAL A 279 -43.22 18.73 1.72
N CYS A 280 -43.93 19.45 0.85
CA CYS A 280 -43.66 20.86 0.59
C CYS A 280 -44.29 21.75 1.67
N ASP A 281 -43.49 22.48 2.44
CA ASP A 281 -43.99 23.38 3.50
C ASP A 281 -44.90 24.52 2.97
N ASN A 282 -44.84 24.81 1.67
CA ASN A 282 -45.62 25.88 1.02
C ASN A 282 -46.86 25.37 0.25
N CYS A 283 -46.98 24.05 0.01
CA CYS A 283 -48.09 23.47 -0.77
C CYS A 283 -48.82 22.33 -0.05
N ALA A 284 -48.41 22.01 1.18
CA ALA A 284 -49.08 21.07 2.07
C ALA A 284 -50.36 21.68 2.66
#